data_AF-A0A0D7F888-F1
#
_entry.id   AF-A0A0D7F888-F1
#
_cell.length_a   1.000
_cell.length_b   1.000
_cell.length_c   1.000
_cell.angle_alpha   90.00
_cell.angle_beta   90.00
_cell.angle_gamma   90.00
#
_symmetry.space_group_name_H-M   'P 1'
#
loop_
_entity.id
_entity.type
_entity.pdbx_description
1 polymer ?
#
loop_
_entity_poly.entity_id
_entity_poly.type
_entity_poly.pdbx_seq_one_letter_code
_entity_poly.pdbx_strand_id
1 'polypeptide(L)'
;GRAADPAPWRAAIALPQRWRAPVFPLKAADFISRGFAQGPVLGHLLTLAEDAWLAADFPLDPPALRAIADQTAARFARDHLL
;
A
#
# COMPACT_ATOMS: atom_id res chain seq x y z
N GLY A 1 48.27 -6.62 -0.80
CA GLY A 1 46.84 -6.25 -0.73
C GLY A 1 46.04 -7.46 -1.15
N ARG A 2 45.11 -7.92 -0.31
CA ARG A 2 44.29 -9.11 -0.60
C ARG A 2 43.17 -8.67 -1.57
N ALA A 3 43.20 -9.16 -2.80
CA ALA A 3 42.17 -8.89 -3.79
C ALA A 3 40.84 -9.45 -3.27
N ALA A 4 39.86 -8.58 -3.02
CA ALA A 4 38.51 -9.00 -2.68
C ALA A 4 37.87 -9.61 -3.93
N ASP A 5 37.44 -10.87 -3.84
CA ASP A 5 36.77 -11.58 -4.92
C ASP A 5 35.46 -10.85 -5.33
N PRO A 6 35.31 -10.39 -6.57
CA PRO A 6 34.13 -9.67 -7.04
C PRO A 6 32.93 -10.59 -7.33
N ALA A 7 32.92 -11.83 -6.83
CA ALA A 7 31.98 -12.88 -7.22
C ALA A 7 30.59 -12.85 -6.53
N PRO A 8 30.42 -12.48 -5.24
CA PRO A 8 29.14 -12.73 -4.54
C PRO A 8 27.97 -11.87 -5.03
N TRP A 9 28.22 -10.63 -5.45
CA TRP A 9 27.15 -9.67 -5.80
C TRP A 9 26.53 -9.95 -7.17
N ARG A 10 27.25 -10.60 -8.09
CA ARG A 10 26.76 -10.91 -9.45
C ARG A 10 25.64 -11.94 -9.48
N ALA A 11 25.62 -12.87 -8.51
CA ALA A 11 24.53 -13.82 -8.36
C ALA A 11 23.23 -13.15 -7.86
N ALA A 12 23.32 -12.03 -7.13
CA ALA A 12 22.16 -11.30 -6.61
C ALA A 12 21.42 -10.46 -7.68
N ILE A 13 22.07 -10.14 -8.81
CA ILE A 13 21.51 -9.28 -9.88
C ILE A 13 20.53 -10.03 -10.80
N ALA A 14 20.43 -11.37 -10.69
CA ALA A 14 19.52 -12.15 -11.51
C ALA A 14 18.05 -12.19 -10.99
N LEU A 15 17.79 -11.67 -9.79
CA LEU A 15 16.49 -11.72 -9.12
C LEU A 15 15.41 -10.71 -9.60
N PRO A 16 15.70 -9.50 -10.13
CA PRO A 16 14.65 -8.52 -10.43
C PRO A 16 13.75 -8.87 -11.62
N GLN A 17 14.10 -9.87 -12.45
CA GLN A 17 13.37 -10.13 -13.69
C GLN A 17 11.97 -10.75 -13.52
N ARG A 18 11.56 -11.12 -12.30
CA ARG A 18 10.26 -11.76 -12.04
C ARG A 18 9.31 -10.94 -11.16
N TRP A 19 9.75 -9.82 -10.59
CA TRP A 19 8.89 -9.02 -9.72
C TRP A 19 7.98 -8.13 -10.57
N ARG A 20 6.66 -8.30 -10.41
CA ARG A 20 5.65 -7.39 -10.95
C ARG A 20 5.10 -6.60 -9.76
N ALA A 21 5.25 -5.28 -9.79
CA ALA A 21 4.65 -4.43 -8.79
C ALA A 21 3.12 -4.68 -8.75
N PRO A 22 2.54 -4.98 -7.58
CA PRO A 22 1.11 -5.19 -7.47
C PRO A 22 0.36 -3.88 -7.76
N VAL A 23 -0.86 -4.00 -8.27
CA VAL A 23 -1.74 -2.86 -8.52
C VAL A 23 -2.52 -2.57 -7.24
N PHE A 24 -2.62 -1.29 -6.85
CA PHE A 24 -3.37 -0.89 -5.68
C PHE A 24 -4.84 -1.38 -5.78
N PRO A 25 -5.30 -2.26 -4.88
CA PRO A 25 -6.54 -2.99 -5.08
C PRO A 25 -7.77 -2.30 -4.48
N LEU A 26 -7.59 -1.32 -3.57
CA LEU A 26 -8.71 -0.61 -2.93
C LEU A 26 -9.27 0.47 -3.85
N LYS A 27 -10.60 0.51 -3.96
CA LYS A 27 -11.32 1.46 -4.83
C LYS A 27 -12.13 2.44 -4.00
N ALA A 28 -12.48 3.56 -4.63
CA ALA A 28 -13.45 4.52 -4.08
C ALA A 28 -14.74 3.85 -3.56
N ALA A 29 -15.22 2.81 -4.27
CA ALA A 29 -16.41 2.05 -3.89
C ALA A 29 -16.30 1.40 -2.50
N ASP A 30 -15.11 0.94 -2.09
CA ASP A 30 -14.89 0.34 -0.78
C ASP A 30 -15.15 1.35 0.34
N PHE A 31 -14.74 2.61 0.14
CA PHE A 31 -14.94 3.67 1.12
C PHE A 31 -16.35 4.25 1.07
N ILE A 32 -16.96 4.34 -0.11
CA ILE A 32 -18.37 4.75 -0.24
C ILE A 32 -19.28 3.77 0.51
N SER A 33 -19.01 2.45 0.41
CA SER A 33 -19.75 1.43 1.17
C SER A 33 -19.62 1.57 2.69
N ARG A 34 -18.58 2.27 3.16
CA ARG A 34 -18.31 2.57 4.58
C ARG A 34 -18.90 3.91 5.04
N GLY A 35 -19.63 4.62 4.18
CA GLY A 35 -20.34 5.86 4.51
C GLY A 35 -19.63 7.15 4.11
N PHE A 36 -18.52 7.08 3.36
CA PHE A 36 -17.86 8.27 2.84
C PHE A 36 -18.55 8.79 1.57
N ALA A 37 -18.90 10.07 1.55
CA ALA A 37 -19.48 10.70 0.38
C ALA A 37 -18.43 10.87 -0.73
N GLN A 38 -18.88 10.84 -1.99
CA GLN A 38 -18.02 11.16 -3.14
C GLN A 38 -17.57 12.63 -3.06
N GLY A 39 -16.29 12.87 -3.34
CA GLY A 39 -15.72 14.23 -3.34
C GLY A 39 -14.20 14.26 -3.16
N PRO A 40 -13.60 15.47 -3.05
CA PRO A 40 -12.15 15.64 -2.87
C PRO A 40 -11.60 14.89 -1.65
N VAL A 41 -12.43 14.82 -0.59
CA VAL A 41 -12.17 14.04 0.63
C VAL A 41 -11.92 12.57 0.33
N LEU A 42 -12.70 11.96 -0.57
CA LEU A 42 -12.55 10.56 -0.95
C LEU A 42 -11.21 10.30 -1.67
N GLY A 43 -10.75 11.27 -2.47
CA GLY A 43 -9.43 11.21 -3.09
C GLY A 43 -8.31 11.21 -2.07
N HIS A 44 -8.39 12.07 -1.05
CA HIS A 44 -7.42 12.10 0.05
C HIS A 44 -7.43 10.79 0.83
N LEU A 45 -8.62 10.25 1.11
CA LEU A 45 -8.77 8.96 1.79
C LEU A 45 -8.10 7.81 1.01
N LEU A 46 -8.24 7.80 -0.32
CA LEU A 46 -7.58 6.83 -1.19
C LEU A 46 -6.05 6.96 -1.13
N THR A 47 -5.51 8.18 -1.14
CA THR A 47 -4.07 8.41 -0.99
C THR A 47 -3.53 7.92 0.35
N LEU A 48 -4.27 8.14 1.45
CA LEU A 48 -3.90 7.61 2.77
C LEU A 48 -3.95 6.08 2.83
N ALA A 49 -4.90 5.46 2.13
CA ALA A 49 -5.01 4.01 2.03
C ALA A 49 -3.88 3.40 1.19
N GLU A 50 -3.45 4.10 0.13
CA GLU A 50 -2.31 3.71 -0.68
C GLU A 50 -1.00 3.76 0.12
N ASP A 51 -0.77 4.83 0.89
CA ASP A 51 0.38 4.93 1.79
C ASP A 51 0.41 3.81 2.83
N ALA A 52 -0.72 3.51 3.47
CA ALA A 52 -0.83 2.42 4.43
C ALA A 52 -0.60 1.04 3.79
N TRP A 53 -1.03 0.85 2.54
CA TRP A 53 -0.80 -0.38 1.79
C TRP A 53 0.67 -0.55 1.38
N LEU A 54 1.33 0.52 0.98
CA LEU A 54 2.77 0.56 0.71
C LEU A 54 3.57 0.22 1.97
N ALA A 55 3.21 0.82 3.11
CA ALA A 55 3.85 0.55 4.39
C ALA A 55 3.63 -0.88 4.91
N ALA A 56 2.61 -1.58 4.42
CA ALA A 56 2.29 -2.96 4.79
C ALA A 56 2.92 -4.02 3.86
N ASP A 57 3.86 -3.63 2.99
CA ASP A 57 4.49 -4.51 1.99
C ASP A 57 3.50 -5.11 0.98
N PHE A 58 2.56 -4.29 0.51
CA PHE A 58 1.64 -4.62 -0.59
C PHE A 58 0.76 -5.87 -0.40
N PRO A 59 0.01 -5.99 0.72
CA PRO A 59 -0.87 -7.13 0.93
C PRO A 59 -1.95 -7.18 -0.15
N LEU A 60 -2.28 -8.39 -0.61
CA LEU A 60 -3.32 -8.63 -1.63
C LEU A 60 -4.47 -9.48 -1.11
N ASP A 61 -4.35 -10.02 0.10
CA ASP A 61 -5.41 -10.83 0.69
C ASP A 61 -6.58 -9.94 1.15
N PRO A 62 -7.84 -10.40 0.94
CA PRO A 62 -9.02 -9.63 1.31
C PRO A 62 -9.06 -9.14 2.78
N PRO A 63 -8.66 -9.93 3.80
CA PRO A 63 -8.73 -9.46 5.18
C PRO A 63 -7.71 -8.34 5.47
N ALA A 64 -6.48 -8.42 4.97
CA ALA A 64 -5.51 -7.34 5.12
C ALA A 64 -5.96 -6.05 4.42
N LEU A 65 -6.50 -6.16 3.20
CA LEU A 65 -7.04 -5.01 2.48
C LEU A 65 -8.20 -4.34 3.22
N ARG A 66 -9.09 -5.14 3.81
CA ARG A 66 -10.18 -4.62 4.64
C ARG A 66 -9.66 -3.92 5.89
N ALA A 67 -8.66 -4.50 6.56
CA ALA A 67 -8.02 -3.89 7.72
C ALA A 67 -7.39 -2.53 7.38
N ILE A 68 -6.69 -2.42 6.24
CA ILE A 68 -6.12 -1.15 5.77
C ILE A 68 -7.23 -0.11 5.52
N ALA A 69 -8.28 -0.47 4.78
CA ALA A 69 -9.39 0.44 4.51
C ALA A 69 -10.08 0.92 5.80
N ASP A 70 -10.31 0.02 6.76
CA ASP A 70 -10.98 0.33 8.02
C ASP A 70 -10.09 1.22 8.92
N GLN A 71 -8.78 0.96 8.97
CA GLN A 71 -7.82 1.80 9.71
C GLN A 71 -7.69 3.21 9.12
N THR A 72 -7.60 3.31 7.79
CA THR A 72 -7.54 4.60 7.10
C THR A 72 -8.82 5.41 7.31
N ALA A 73 -9.99 4.76 7.19
CA ALA A 73 -11.27 5.38 7.48
C ALA A 73 -11.36 5.89 8.93
N ALA A 74 -10.94 5.07 9.90
CA ALA A 74 -10.95 5.46 11.31
C ALA A 74 -10.00 6.61 11.62
N ARG A 75 -8.81 6.64 10.99
CA ARG A 75 -7.85 7.74 11.13
C ARG A 75 -8.43 9.04 10.57
N PHE A 76 -8.96 8.99 9.36
CA PHE A 76 -9.55 10.17 8.71
C PHE A 76 -10.75 10.73 9.49
N ALA A 77 -11.63 9.85 9.99
CA ALA A 77 -12.77 10.27 10.80
C ALA A 77 -12.32 10.99 12.09
N ARG A 78 -11.24 10.53 12.74
CA ARG A 78 -10.66 11.20 13.90
C ARG A 78 -10.11 12.58 13.56
N ASP A 79 -9.40 12.70 12.43
CA ASP A 79 -8.75 13.94 12.04
C ASP A 79 -9.75 15.01 11.53
N HIS A 80 -10.93 14.61 11.05
CA HIS A 80 -11.97 15.52 10.52
C HIS A 80 -13.15 15.80 11.46
N LEU A 81 -13.22 15.14 12.62
CA LEU A 81 -14.21 15.45 13.67
C LEU A 81 -13.67 16.43 14.73
N LEU A 82 -12.45 16.93 14.56
CA LEU A 82 -11.82 17.99 15.36
C LEU A 82 -11.91 19.33 14.63
#